data_AF-A0A4V2AZW2-F1
#
_entry.id   AF-A0A4V2AZW2-F1
#
_cell.length_a   1.000
_cell.length_b   1.000
_cell.length_c   1.000
_cell.angle_alpha   90.00
_cell.angle_beta   90.00
_cell.angle_gamma   90.00
#
_symmetry.space_group_name_H-M   'P 1'
#
loop_
_entity.id
_entity.type
_entity.pdbx_description
1 polymer ?
#
loop_
_entity_poly.entity_id
_entity_poly.type
_entity_poly.pdbx_seq_one_letter_code
_entity_poly.pdbx_strand_id
1 'polypeptide(L)'
;MSKLLFLKIAFMIGALAMIIYVIGNLNADKVSNSLAAIGAAPGTADAPGLQPWTREVKPGEERFNVCRTRVHSVIWPDGKKVEEKKQGLKLTWEAHDPEVRELPYLGVEKWFSRHCQIVISKDLAIGGGDNPLFKNFLTLVFVDGTRSTFERTDYGVFRVDGKLFRSRDLEEAVVELSHFP
;
A
#
# COMPACT_ATOMS: atom_id res chain seq x y z
N MET A 1 47.70 27.49 11.00
CA MET A 1 46.91 26.52 10.22
C MET A 1 45.94 25.67 11.06
N SER A 2 46.20 25.40 12.36
CA SER A 2 45.31 24.52 13.17
C SER A 2 43.97 25.15 13.61
N LYS A 3 43.89 26.47 13.86
CA LYS A 3 42.66 27.13 14.36
C LYS A 3 41.45 26.99 13.43
N LEU A 4 41.67 26.99 12.10
CA LEU A 4 40.60 26.85 11.11
C LEU A 4 40.05 25.41 11.06
N LEU A 5 40.89 24.42 11.35
CA LEU A 5 40.50 23.01 11.38
C LEU A 5 39.57 22.72 12.56
N PHE A 6 39.91 23.24 13.75
CA PHE A 6 39.08 23.08 14.96
C PHE A 6 37.68 23.70 14.80
N LEU A 7 37.59 24.89 14.17
CA LEU A 7 36.31 25.54 13.93
C LEU A 7 35.40 24.70 13.01
N LYS A 8 35.97 24.13 11.94
CA LYS A 8 35.22 23.27 11.01
C LYS A 8 34.72 21.98 11.68
N ILE A 9 35.54 21.36 12.52
CA ILE A 9 35.16 20.15 13.27
C ILE A 9 34.03 20.48 14.25
N ALA A 10 34.14 21.58 15.00
CA ALA A 10 33.09 22.00 15.92
C ALA A 10 31.76 22.27 15.21
N PHE A 11 31.80 22.90 14.03
CA PHE A 11 30.60 23.16 13.25
C PHE A 11 29.95 21.87 12.72
N MET A 12 30.75 20.91 12.24
CA MET A 12 30.22 19.61 11.79
C MET A 12 29.58 18.81 12.94
N ILE A 13 30.21 18.81 14.12
CA ILE A 13 29.66 18.14 15.31
C ILE A 13 28.35 18.82 15.74
N GLY A 14 28.31 20.16 15.75
CA GLY A 14 27.10 20.91 16.07
C GLY A 14 25.95 20.64 15.11
N ALA A 15 26.23 20.64 13.80
CA ALA A 15 25.24 20.34 12.77
C ALA A 15 24.71 18.89 12.91
N LEU A 16 25.59 17.92 13.16
CA LEU A 16 25.20 16.53 13.36
C LEU A 16 24.32 16.35 14.61
N ALA A 17 24.69 16.98 15.72
CA ALA A 17 23.90 16.96 16.95
C ALA A 17 22.51 17.57 16.74
N MET A 18 22.41 18.67 15.98
CA MET A 18 21.14 19.30 15.64
C MET A 18 20.26 18.36 14.80
N ILE A 19 20.83 17.67 13.80
CA ILE A 19 20.09 16.71 12.97
C ILE A 19 19.58 15.55 13.83
N ILE A 20 20.41 14.97 14.70
CA ILE A 20 20.02 13.88 15.60
C ILE A 20 18.89 14.34 16.53
N TYR A 21 18.98 15.56 17.07
CA TYR A 21 17.94 16.13 17.92
C TYR A 21 16.61 16.32 17.18
N VAL A 22 16.65 16.77 15.94
CA VAL A 22 15.45 16.92 15.09
C VAL A 22 14.84 15.56 14.78
N ILE A 23 15.64 14.58 14.35
CA ILE A 23 15.16 13.21 14.06
C ILE A 23 14.56 12.55 15.30
N GLY A 24 15.20 12.69 16.46
CA GLY A 24 14.69 12.15 17.72
C GLY A 24 13.38 12.79 18.22
N ASN A 25 13.07 14.01 17.76
CA ASN A 25 11.84 14.72 18.13
C ASN A 25 10.71 14.62 17.10
N LEU A 26 10.97 14.01 15.94
CA LEU A 26 9.96 13.70 14.93
C LEU A 26 9.16 12.47 15.37
N ASN A 27 8.24 12.67 16.31
CA ASN A 27 7.20 11.67 16.59
C ASN A 27 6.17 11.65 15.45
N ALA A 28 5.75 10.45 15.06
CA ALA A 28 4.72 10.23 14.03
C ALA A 28 3.44 11.04 14.30
N ASP A 29 3.08 11.21 15.58
CA ASP A 29 1.91 12.00 16.00
C ASP A 29 2.05 13.50 15.72
N LYS A 30 3.27 14.05 15.79
CA LYS A 30 3.49 15.47 15.43
C LYS A 30 3.38 15.68 13.93
N VAL A 31 3.86 14.71 13.14
CA VAL A 31 3.73 14.73 11.69
C VAL A 31 2.26 14.62 11.30
N SER A 32 1.50 13.67 11.87
CA SER A 32 0.07 13.53 11.56
C SER A 32 -0.74 14.76 11.98
N ASN A 33 -0.47 15.35 13.15
CA ASN A 33 -1.14 16.57 13.60
C ASN A 33 -0.78 17.79 12.76
N SER A 34 0.46 17.90 12.27
CA SER A 34 0.87 18.98 11.37
C SER A 34 0.20 18.89 10.01
N LEU A 35 -0.03 17.67 9.51
CA LEU A 35 -0.78 17.41 8.28
C LEU A 35 -2.28 17.70 8.48
N ALA A 36 -2.85 17.33 9.62
CA ALA A 36 -4.23 17.68 9.94
C ALA A 36 -4.45 19.20 10.02
N ALA A 37 -3.47 19.95 10.56
CA ALA A 37 -3.56 21.40 10.72
C ALA A 37 -3.55 22.19 9.39
N ILE A 38 -2.98 21.62 8.31
CA ILE A 38 -3.01 22.22 6.97
C ILE A 38 -4.25 21.81 6.16
N GLY A 39 -5.28 21.24 6.81
CA GLY A 39 -6.52 20.79 6.16
C GLY A 39 -6.39 19.46 5.43
N ALA A 40 -5.22 18.82 5.52
CA ALA A 40 -4.95 17.54 4.91
C ALA A 40 -5.27 16.39 5.87
N ALA A 41 -6.56 16.08 6.03
CA ALA A 41 -6.93 14.84 6.67
C ALA A 41 -6.48 13.65 5.79
N PRO A 42 -5.72 12.68 6.32
CA PRO A 42 -5.25 11.55 5.51
C PRO A 42 -6.44 10.81 4.89
N GLY A 43 -6.47 10.75 3.56
CA GLY A 43 -7.52 10.07 2.79
C GLY A 43 -8.63 10.98 2.22
N THR A 44 -8.61 12.29 2.46
CA THR A 44 -9.49 13.25 1.76
C THR A 44 -8.95 13.61 0.38
N ALA A 45 -9.80 14.19 -0.47
CA ALA A 45 -9.41 14.67 -1.79
C ALA A 45 -8.26 15.70 -1.74
N ASP A 46 -8.11 16.41 -0.61
CA ASP A 46 -7.13 17.49 -0.43
C ASP A 46 -5.84 17.04 0.28
N ALA A 47 -5.65 15.76 0.57
CA ALA A 47 -4.46 15.27 1.25
C ALA A 47 -3.20 15.31 0.32
N PRO A 48 -2.11 16.00 0.70
CA PRO A 48 -0.85 15.98 -0.03
C PRO A 48 -0.25 14.57 0.07
N GLY A 49 0.20 14.05 -1.07
CA GLY A 49 0.56 12.63 -1.23
C GLY A 49 -0.41 11.85 -2.12
N LEU A 50 -1.40 12.52 -2.73
CA LEU A 50 -2.14 11.99 -3.87
C LEU A 50 -1.17 11.38 -4.87
N GLN A 51 -1.28 10.07 -5.05
CA GLN A 51 -0.57 9.43 -6.14
C GLN A 51 -1.14 9.97 -7.45
N PRO A 52 -0.30 10.50 -8.36
CA PRO A 52 -0.75 11.20 -9.56
C PRO A 52 -1.59 10.33 -10.51
N TRP A 53 -1.67 9.03 -10.25
CA TRP A 53 -2.33 8.03 -11.09
C TRP A 53 -3.66 7.52 -10.53
N THR A 54 -4.10 8.02 -9.38
CA THR A 54 -5.37 7.59 -8.80
C THR A 54 -6.52 8.46 -9.28
N ARG A 55 -7.62 7.81 -9.62
CA ARG A 55 -8.91 8.41 -9.95
C ARG A 55 -9.36 9.42 -8.89
N GLU A 56 -10.07 10.46 -9.34
CA GLU A 56 -10.72 11.42 -8.45
C GLU A 56 -11.85 10.74 -7.66
N VAL A 57 -11.91 11.05 -6.37
CA VAL A 57 -12.88 10.46 -5.44
C VAL A 57 -14.21 11.19 -5.59
N LYS A 58 -15.29 10.48 -5.92
CA LYS A 58 -16.63 11.07 -6.05
C LYS A 58 -17.34 11.15 -4.70
N PRO A 59 -18.41 11.97 -4.57
CA PRO A 59 -19.23 11.96 -3.36
C PRO A 59 -19.74 10.56 -3.03
N GLY A 60 -19.57 10.13 -1.77
CA GLY A 60 -19.92 8.78 -1.31
C GLY A 60 -18.80 7.72 -1.47
N GLU A 61 -17.67 8.10 -2.07
CA GLU A 61 -16.47 7.29 -2.15
C GLU A 61 -15.40 7.78 -1.16
N GLU A 62 -14.45 6.91 -0.83
CA GLU A 62 -13.27 7.26 -0.05
C GLU A 62 -12.04 6.49 -0.52
N ARG A 63 -10.86 6.98 -0.14
CA ARG A 63 -9.60 6.25 -0.37
C ARG A 63 -9.41 5.19 0.71
N PHE A 64 -9.07 3.98 0.28
CA PHE A 64 -8.77 2.87 1.16
C PHE A 64 -7.35 2.37 0.90
N ASN A 65 -6.54 2.31 1.96
CA ASN A 65 -5.21 1.74 1.88
C ASN A 65 -5.28 0.20 2.04
N VAL A 66 -5.01 -0.51 0.95
CA VAL A 66 -4.96 -1.97 0.86
C VAL A 66 -3.65 -2.50 1.47
N CYS A 67 -2.56 -1.75 1.35
CA CYS A 67 -1.24 -2.14 1.80
C CYS A 67 -0.93 -1.52 3.16
N ARG A 68 -1.19 -2.26 4.25
CA ARG A 68 -0.79 -1.80 5.59
C ARG A 68 0.73 -1.62 5.68
N THR A 69 1.46 -2.57 5.13
CA THR A 69 2.92 -2.56 4.99
C THR A 69 3.29 -3.07 3.59
N ARG A 70 4.58 -3.24 3.29
CA ARG A 70 5.04 -3.75 2.00
C ARG A 70 4.49 -5.17 1.76
N VAL A 71 3.92 -5.39 0.58
CA VAL A 71 3.41 -6.70 0.17
C VAL A 71 4.59 -7.61 -0.16
N HIS A 72 4.57 -8.82 0.39
CA HIS A 72 5.53 -9.89 0.14
C HIS A 72 4.98 -10.88 -0.90
N SER A 73 3.69 -11.21 -0.83
CA SER A 73 3.07 -12.07 -1.85
C SER A 73 1.59 -11.78 -2.05
N VAL A 74 1.11 -12.09 -3.25
CA VAL A 74 -0.30 -12.06 -3.65
C VAL A 74 -0.69 -13.47 -4.05
N ILE A 75 -1.75 -14.02 -3.45
CA ILE A 75 -2.18 -15.40 -3.63
C ILE A 75 -3.64 -15.41 -4.10
N TRP A 76 -3.91 -16.06 -5.21
CA TRP A 76 -5.25 -16.26 -5.75
C TRP A 76 -5.88 -17.56 -5.24
N PRO A 77 -7.23 -17.68 -5.29
CA PRO A 77 -7.94 -18.86 -4.80
C PRO A 77 -7.64 -20.15 -5.57
N ASP A 78 -7.20 -20.03 -6.83
CA ASP A 78 -6.81 -21.14 -7.70
C ASP A 78 -5.37 -21.62 -7.47
N GLY A 79 -4.67 -21.03 -6.50
CA GLY A 79 -3.30 -21.39 -6.13
C GLY A 79 -2.22 -20.62 -6.88
N LYS A 80 -2.59 -19.78 -7.86
CA LYS A 80 -1.64 -18.86 -8.49
C LYS A 80 -1.09 -17.89 -7.45
N LYS A 81 0.16 -17.49 -7.60
CA LYS A 81 0.75 -16.49 -6.71
C LYS A 81 1.83 -15.66 -7.38
N VAL A 82 1.98 -14.44 -6.90
CA VAL A 82 3.11 -13.54 -7.18
C VAL A 82 3.83 -13.32 -5.86
N GLU A 83 5.11 -13.70 -5.76
CA GLU A 83 5.87 -13.62 -4.51
C GLU A 83 7.25 -13.00 -4.68
N GLU A 84 7.66 -12.24 -3.67
CA GLU A 84 9.02 -11.72 -3.56
C GLU A 84 9.95 -12.83 -3.04
N LYS A 85 11.03 -13.10 -3.78
CA LYS A 85 12.08 -14.03 -3.39
C LYS A 85 13.37 -13.30 -3.10
N LYS A 86 13.98 -13.68 -1.98
CA LYS A 86 15.32 -13.23 -1.62
C LYS A 86 16.33 -14.33 -1.94
N GLN A 87 17.22 -14.05 -2.89
CA GLN A 87 18.33 -14.92 -3.27
C GLN A 87 19.64 -14.22 -2.95
N GLY A 88 20.18 -14.49 -1.75
CA GLY A 88 21.35 -13.78 -1.22
C GLY A 88 21.06 -12.29 -1.02
N LEU A 89 21.69 -11.44 -1.84
CA LEU A 89 21.50 -9.98 -1.84
C LEU A 89 20.51 -9.51 -2.91
N LYS A 90 20.06 -10.38 -3.83
CA LYS A 90 19.11 -10.04 -4.88
C LYS A 90 17.68 -10.27 -4.39
N LEU A 91 16.81 -9.29 -4.64
CA LEU A 91 15.36 -9.44 -4.52
C LEU A 91 14.77 -9.58 -5.92
N THR A 92 13.99 -10.63 -6.13
CA THR A 92 13.26 -10.90 -7.38
C THR A 92 11.79 -11.08 -7.08
N TRP A 93 10.93 -10.78 -8.04
CA TRP A 93 9.53 -11.16 -7.99
C TRP A 93 9.32 -12.36 -8.90
N GLU A 94 8.55 -13.34 -8.46
CA GLU A 94 8.23 -14.55 -9.21
C GLU A 94 6.72 -14.70 -9.32
N ALA A 95 6.21 -14.95 -10.54
CA ALA A 95 4.83 -15.40 -10.75
C ALA A 95 4.80 -16.91 -10.92
N HIS A 96 3.85 -17.58 -10.27
CA HIS A 96 3.64 -19.01 -10.29
C HIS A 96 2.29 -19.31 -10.95
N ASP A 97 2.29 -19.47 -12.28
CA ASP A 97 1.08 -19.77 -13.06
C ASP A 97 1.39 -20.20 -14.51
N PRO A 98 1.31 -21.51 -14.86
CA PRO A 98 1.55 -22.69 -14.04
C PRO A 98 3.05 -22.93 -13.78
N GLU A 99 3.91 -22.32 -14.59
CA GLU A 99 5.37 -22.32 -14.43
C GLU A 99 5.84 -21.09 -13.68
N VAL A 100 7.06 -21.16 -13.13
CA VAL A 100 7.68 -20.03 -12.43
C VAL A 100 8.32 -19.10 -13.46
N ARG A 101 7.96 -17.82 -13.44
CA ARG A 101 8.58 -16.78 -14.26
C ARG A 101 9.03 -15.60 -13.41
N GLU A 102 10.23 -15.09 -13.67
CA GLU A 102 10.75 -13.87 -13.02
C GLU A 102 10.02 -12.64 -13.58
N LEU A 103 9.53 -11.79 -12.68
CA LEU A 103 8.92 -10.51 -12.99
C LEU A 103 9.94 -9.38 -12.80
N PRO A 104 9.85 -8.30 -13.58
CA PRO A 104 10.75 -7.15 -13.42
C PRO A 104 10.48 -6.45 -12.08
N TYR A 105 11.45 -6.49 -11.17
CA TYR A 105 11.32 -5.98 -9.80
C TYR A 105 10.73 -4.57 -9.72
N LEU A 106 11.32 -3.61 -10.45
CA LEU A 106 10.84 -2.22 -10.45
C LEU A 106 9.43 -2.07 -11.03
N GLY A 107 9.05 -2.94 -11.97
CA GLY A 107 7.70 -2.96 -12.55
C GLY A 107 6.67 -3.34 -11.49
N VAL A 108 6.94 -4.43 -10.75
CA VAL A 108 6.05 -4.92 -9.70
C VAL A 108 5.97 -3.95 -8.51
N GLU A 109 7.09 -3.39 -8.06
CA GLU A 109 7.07 -2.38 -6.98
C GLU A 109 6.31 -1.12 -7.38
N LYS A 110 6.46 -0.66 -8.63
CA LYS A 110 5.68 0.48 -9.15
C LYS A 110 4.20 0.13 -9.27
N TRP A 111 3.88 -1.11 -9.63
CA TRP A 111 2.51 -1.61 -9.65
C TRP A 111 1.90 -1.56 -8.25
N PHE A 112 2.57 -2.11 -7.23
CA PHE A 112 2.10 -2.03 -5.84
C PHE A 112 1.95 -0.60 -5.38
N SER A 113 2.92 0.26 -5.66
CA SER A 113 2.82 1.68 -5.33
C SER A 113 1.51 2.26 -5.86
N ARG A 114 1.19 2.07 -7.15
CA ARG A 114 -0.03 2.60 -7.77
C ARG A 114 -1.33 2.07 -7.19
N HIS A 115 -1.34 0.80 -6.77
CA HIS A 115 -2.57 0.08 -6.38
C HIS A 115 -2.72 -0.16 -4.88
N CYS A 116 -1.79 0.31 -4.06
CA CYS A 116 -1.92 0.25 -2.60
C CYS A 116 -3.01 1.17 -2.06
N GLN A 117 -3.39 2.22 -2.80
CA GLN A 117 -4.54 3.05 -2.47
C GLN A 117 -5.59 2.92 -3.56
N ILE A 118 -6.74 2.36 -3.19
CA ILE A 118 -7.88 2.19 -4.09
C ILE A 118 -9.01 3.13 -3.66
N VAL A 119 -9.86 3.52 -4.61
CA VAL A 119 -11.11 4.18 -4.28
C VAL A 119 -12.20 3.15 -4.03
N ILE A 120 -12.91 3.31 -2.92
CA ILE A 120 -13.98 2.41 -2.49
C ILE A 120 -15.30 3.17 -2.34
N SER A 121 -16.41 2.48 -2.56
CA SER A 121 -17.75 2.94 -2.21
C SER A 121 -18.32 2.11 -1.07
N LYS A 122 -18.88 2.81 -0.07
CA LYS A 122 -19.63 2.21 1.06
C LYS A 122 -21.13 2.09 0.78
N ASP A 123 -21.59 2.52 -0.40
CA ASP A 123 -22.97 2.31 -0.81
C ASP A 123 -23.17 0.83 -1.20
N LEU A 124 -23.47 0.06 -0.17
CA LEU A 124 -23.75 -1.36 -0.24
C LEU A 124 -25.27 -1.54 -0.36
N ALA A 125 -25.85 -1.07 -1.46
CA ALA A 125 -27.17 -1.52 -1.88
C ALA A 125 -27.06 -3.01 -2.24
N ILE A 126 -27.08 -3.86 -1.22
CA ILE A 126 -27.19 -5.32 -1.34
C ILE A 126 -28.69 -5.57 -1.50
N GLY A 127 -29.11 -5.92 -2.72
CA GLY A 127 -30.50 -6.27 -2.97
C GLY A 127 -30.96 -7.31 -1.95
N GLY A 128 -32.01 -7.00 -1.20
CA GLY A 128 -32.48 -7.80 -0.07
C GLY A 128 -32.79 -9.23 -0.48
N GLY A 129 -31.93 -10.15 -0.08
CA GLY A 129 -32.08 -11.58 -0.35
C GLY A 129 -30.86 -12.33 0.17
N ASP A 130 -31.02 -12.92 1.35
CA ASP A 130 -30.13 -13.89 2.02
C ASP A 130 -28.69 -13.46 2.30
N ASN A 131 -28.10 -14.06 3.34
CA ASN A 131 -26.72 -13.81 3.75
C ASN A 131 -25.78 -14.00 2.55
N PRO A 132 -25.14 -12.93 2.02
CA PRO A 132 -24.37 -13.05 0.80
C PRO A 132 -23.19 -14.00 1.03
N LEU A 133 -23.06 -14.99 0.15
CA LEU A 133 -21.96 -15.95 0.22
C LEU A 133 -20.66 -15.26 -0.22
N PHE A 134 -19.75 -15.08 0.73
CA PHE A 134 -18.41 -14.58 0.48
C PHE A 134 -17.49 -15.74 0.08
N LYS A 135 -16.81 -15.58 -1.05
CA LYS A 135 -15.78 -16.52 -1.54
C LYS A 135 -14.43 -15.83 -1.46
N ASN A 136 -13.37 -16.59 -1.17
CA ASN A 136 -12.01 -16.06 -1.23
C ASN A 136 -11.75 -15.48 -2.62
N PHE A 137 -11.21 -14.26 -2.65
CA PHE A 137 -10.91 -13.54 -3.89
C PHE A 137 -9.40 -13.33 -4.06
N LEU A 138 -8.73 -12.92 -2.98
CA LEU A 138 -7.28 -12.65 -2.99
C LEU A 138 -6.75 -12.72 -1.56
N THR A 139 -5.53 -13.19 -1.37
CA THR A 139 -4.81 -13.02 -0.09
C THR A 139 -3.51 -12.28 -0.32
N LEU A 140 -3.34 -11.17 0.41
CA LEU A 140 -2.08 -10.46 0.51
C LEU A 140 -1.32 -10.96 1.73
N VAL A 141 -0.04 -11.26 1.55
CA VAL A 141 0.90 -11.54 2.64
C VAL A 141 1.89 -10.39 2.67
N PHE A 142 2.14 -9.87 3.87
CA PHE A 142 3.03 -8.73 4.07
C PHE A 142 4.41 -9.16 4.56
N VAL A 143 5.40 -8.28 4.43
CA VAL A 143 6.79 -8.54 4.88
C VAL A 143 6.91 -8.73 6.39
N ASP A 144 5.93 -8.28 7.16
CA ASP A 144 5.84 -8.50 8.62
C ASP A 144 5.19 -9.85 8.99
N GLY A 145 4.83 -10.67 7.99
CA GLY A 145 4.20 -11.99 8.17
C GLY A 145 2.68 -11.96 8.35
N THR A 146 2.07 -10.77 8.46
CA THR A 146 0.61 -10.64 8.54
C THR A 146 -0.05 -10.88 7.18
N ARG A 147 -1.36 -11.12 7.19
CA ARG A 147 -2.15 -11.41 5.98
C ARG A 147 -3.45 -10.61 5.98
N SER A 148 -3.87 -10.19 4.79
CA SER A 148 -5.21 -9.65 4.53
C SER A 148 -5.87 -10.48 3.45
N THR A 149 -6.95 -11.17 3.79
CA THR A 149 -7.74 -11.97 2.86
C THR A 149 -8.95 -11.16 2.43
N PHE A 150 -9.01 -10.88 1.13
CA PHE A 150 -10.15 -10.29 0.47
C PHE A 150 -11.09 -11.40 0.07
N GLU A 151 -12.33 -11.26 0.48
CA GLU A 151 -13.43 -12.08 0.02
C GLU A 151 -14.34 -11.26 -0.88
N ARG A 152 -15.01 -11.92 -1.82
CA ARG A 152 -15.90 -11.29 -2.79
C ARG A 152 -17.21 -12.08 -2.87
N THR A 153 -18.30 -11.34 -2.92
CA THR A 153 -19.63 -11.85 -3.27
C THR A 153 -19.81 -11.90 -4.79
N ASP A 154 -20.77 -12.69 -5.27
CA ASP A 154 -21.10 -12.73 -6.70
C ASP A 154 -21.61 -11.37 -7.24
N TYR A 155 -22.05 -10.46 -6.35
CA TYR A 155 -22.48 -9.08 -6.65
C TYR A 155 -21.36 -8.03 -6.59
N GLY A 156 -20.10 -8.44 -6.49
CA GLY A 156 -18.94 -7.53 -6.49
C GLY A 156 -18.73 -6.73 -5.21
N VAL A 157 -19.41 -7.10 -4.11
CA VAL A 157 -19.08 -6.59 -2.77
C VAL A 157 -17.86 -7.34 -2.23
N PHE A 158 -16.87 -6.59 -1.77
CA PHE A 158 -15.66 -7.09 -1.13
C PHE A 158 -15.77 -7.02 0.40
N ARG A 159 -15.09 -7.96 1.06
CA ARG A 159 -14.86 -7.96 2.51
C ARG A 159 -13.38 -8.13 2.81
N VAL A 160 -12.84 -7.27 3.67
CA VAL A 160 -11.48 -7.42 4.24
C VAL A 160 -11.47 -6.85 5.64
N ASP A 161 -10.89 -7.56 6.60
CA ASP A 161 -10.78 -7.11 8.01
C ASP A 161 -12.13 -6.61 8.60
N GLY A 162 -13.22 -7.27 8.24
CA GLY A 162 -14.59 -6.92 8.67
C GLY A 162 -15.21 -5.71 7.96
N LYS A 163 -14.49 -5.03 7.07
CA LYS A 163 -14.99 -3.90 6.27
C LYS A 163 -15.60 -4.39 4.97
N LEU A 164 -16.75 -3.84 4.62
CA LEU A 164 -17.46 -4.12 3.38
C LEU A 164 -17.41 -2.92 2.44
N PHE A 165 -17.13 -3.14 1.16
CA PHE A 165 -17.05 -2.08 0.15
C PHE A 165 -17.16 -2.62 -1.27
N ARG A 166 -17.37 -1.72 -2.25
CA ARG A 166 -17.15 -1.99 -3.67
C ARG A 166 -15.94 -1.22 -4.15
N SER A 167 -15.13 -1.81 -5.03
CA SER A 167 -14.01 -1.11 -5.65
C SER A 167 -13.73 -1.65 -7.04
N ARG A 168 -13.92 -0.80 -8.05
CA ARG A 168 -13.52 -1.10 -9.42
C ARG A 168 -12.00 -1.10 -9.56
N ASP A 169 -11.34 -0.17 -8.87
CA ASP A 169 -9.87 -0.04 -8.85
C ASP A 169 -9.21 -1.35 -8.37
N LEU A 170 -9.77 -2.01 -7.35
CA LEU A 170 -9.26 -3.31 -6.88
C LEU A 170 -9.41 -4.42 -7.93
N GLU A 171 -10.54 -4.46 -8.64
CA GLU A 171 -10.76 -5.45 -9.70
C GLU A 171 -9.78 -5.24 -10.86
N GLU A 172 -9.63 -4.00 -11.33
CA GLU A 172 -8.70 -3.65 -12.40
C GLU A 172 -7.25 -3.93 -12.00
N ALA A 173 -6.87 -3.62 -10.76
CA ALA A 173 -5.57 -3.95 -10.21
C ALA A 173 -5.31 -5.46 -10.30
N VAL A 174 -6.20 -6.29 -9.78
CA VAL A 174 -6.00 -7.76 -9.77
C VAL A 174 -5.89 -8.33 -11.18
N VAL A 175 -6.67 -7.82 -12.14
CA VAL A 175 -6.59 -8.22 -13.55
C VAL A 175 -5.28 -7.75 -14.20
N GLU A 176 -4.79 -6.54 -13.91
CA GLU A 176 -3.49 -6.05 -14.40
C GLU A 176 -2.35 -6.93 -13.87
N LEU A 177 -2.37 -7.27 -12.58
CA LEU A 177 -1.33 -8.08 -11.96
C LEU A 177 -1.31 -9.52 -12.48
N SER A 178 -2.48 -10.12 -12.77
CA SER A 178 -2.53 -11.48 -13.31
C SER A 178 -1.95 -11.59 -14.73
N HIS A 179 -1.96 -10.49 -15.48
CA HIS A 179 -1.39 -10.41 -16.83
C HIS A 179 -0.08 -9.63 -16.88
N PHE A 180 0.54 -9.37 -15.72
CA PHE A 180 1.74 -8.56 -15.65
C PHE A 180 2.88 -9.22 -16.44
N PRO A 181 3.52 -8.52 -17.39
CA PRO A 181 4.54 -9.10 -18.26
C PRO A 181 5.78 -9.56 -17.48
#